data_AF-A0A1H7QKZ2-F1
#
_entry.id   AF-A0A1H7QKZ2-F1
#
_cell.length_a   1.000
_cell.length_b   1.000
_cell.length_c   1.000
_cell.angle_alpha   90.00
_cell.angle_beta   90.00
_cell.angle_gamma   90.00
#
_symmetry.space_group_name_H-M   'P 1'
#
loop_
_entity.id
_entity.type
_entity.pdbx_description
1 polymer ?
#
loop_
_entity_poly.entity_id
_entity_poly.type
_entity_poly.pdbx_seq_one_letter_code
_entity_poly.pdbx_strand_id
1 'polypeptide(L)'
;MLIDCDTCTARGTGCTDCVVTVLLGAPPGWQGVDPVVVPMTGRPRGGPSPAAEDVVVPPPGVVVEFDEVERRAVRALAEGGLVPPLRHPDGAGGHDGDRSRGRRTG
;
A
#
# COMPACT_ATOMS: atom_id res chain seq x y z
N MET A 1 -5.63 12.02 -16.39
CA MET A 1 -4.84 12.11 -17.63
C MET A 1 -5.26 10.94 -18.50
N LEU A 2 -5.53 11.16 -19.79
CA LEU A 2 -5.91 10.13 -20.75
C LEU A 2 -4.83 10.10 -21.85
N ILE A 3 -4.46 8.91 -22.31
CA ILE A 3 -3.51 8.73 -23.41
C ILE A 3 -4.29 8.12 -24.57
N ASP A 4 -4.41 8.86 -25.67
CA ASP A 4 -4.92 8.31 -26.91
C ASP A 4 -3.81 7.48 -27.58
N CYS A 5 -4.06 6.19 -27.73
CA CYS A 5 -3.13 5.28 -28.38
C CYS A 5 -3.20 5.37 -29.92
N ASP A 6 -4.30 5.87 -30.50
CA ASP A 6 -4.51 5.88 -31.95
C ASP A 6 -3.82 7.05 -32.65
N THR A 7 -3.58 8.17 -31.96
CA THR A 7 -2.76 9.29 -32.45
C THR A 7 -1.33 9.36 -31.88
N CYS A 8 -0.94 8.41 -31.02
CA CYS A 8 0.38 8.42 -30.37
C CYS A 8 1.54 8.21 -31.36
N THR A 9 2.44 9.19 -31.49
CA THR A 9 3.59 9.14 -32.41
C THR A 9 4.68 8.14 -32.03
N ALA A 10 4.68 7.64 -30.78
CA ALA A 10 5.54 6.55 -30.34
C ALA A 10 4.98 5.14 -30.65
N ARG A 11 3.76 5.06 -31.22
CA ARG A 11 3.10 3.78 -31.47
C ARG A 11 3.89 2.95 -32.49
N GLY A 12 4.26 1.73 -32.11
CA GLY A 12 5.03 0.80 -32.93
C GLY A 12 6.54 1.00 -32.90
N THR A 13 7.05 2.23 -32.80
CA THR A 13 8.50 2.52 -32.76
C THR A 13 9.10 2.50 -31.35
N GLY A 14 8.36 2.97 -30.34
CA GLY A 14 8.80 3.02 -28.93
C GLY A 14 7.93 2.23 -27.95
N CYS A 15 6.79 1.66 -28.39
CA CYS A 15 5.88 0.92 -27.49
C CYS A 15 6.54 -0.20 -26.67
N THR A 16 7.60 -0.83 -27.19
CA THR A 16 8.38 -1.86 -26.48
C THR A 16 9.21 -1.32 -25.31
N ASP A 17 9.63 -0.06 -25.37
CA ASP A 17 10.44 0.63 -24.34
C ASP A 17 9.61 1.52 -23.40
N CYS A 18 8.42 1.93 -23.86
CA CYS A 18 7.70 3.07 -23.29
C CYS A 18 7.29 2.83 -21.83
N VAL A 19 7.53 3.83 -20.97
CA VAL A 19 7.14 3.80 -19.55
C VAL A 19 5.64 3.53 -19.32
N VAL A 20 4.78 3.89 -20.28
CA VAL A 20 3.34 3.58 -20.25
C VAL A 20 3.08 2.07 -20.28
N THR A 21 3.85 1.33 -21.08
CA THR A 21 3.79 -0.14 -21.19
C THR A 21 4.14 -0.81 -19.85
N VAL A 22 5.14 -0.25 -19.14
CA VAL A 22 5.54 -0.70 -17.80
C VAL A 22 4.46 -0.38 -16.75
N LEU A 23 3.92 0.85 -16.76
CA LEU A 23 2.89 1.29 -15.82
C LEU A 23 1.55 0.56 -15.98
N LEU A 24 1.24 0.05 -17.18
CA LEU A 24 0.04 -0.72 -17.48
C LEU A 24 0.26 -2.24 -17.41
N GLY A 25 1.50 -2.71 -17.23
CA GLY A 25 1.82 -4.14 -17.07
C GLY A 25 1.54 -5.02 -18.30
N ALA A 26 1.40 -4.43 -19.49
CA ALA A 26 1.03 -5.13 -20.72
C ALA A 26 2.28 -5.43 -21.57
N PRO A 27 2.85 -6.66 -21.55
CA PRO A 27 4.08 -6.97 -22.27
C PRO A 27 3.90 -6.89 -23.80
N PRO A 28 4.97 -6.54 -24.54
CA PRO A 28 4.92 -6.43 -26.00
C PRO A 28 4.60 -7.78 -26.65
N GLY A 29 3.53 -7.79 -27.45
CA GLY A 29 2.99 -9.01 -28.09
C GLY A 29 1.57 -9.37 -27.65
N TRP A 30 0.97 -8.65 -26.68
CA TRP A 30 -0.45 -8.81 -26.32
C TRP A 30 -1.40 -8.43 -27.47
N GLN A 31 -1.76 -9.42 -28.28
CA GLN A 31 -2.79 -9.35 -29.32
C GLN A 31 -3.85 -10.42 -29.06
N GLY A 32 -4.91 -10.06 -28.33
CA GLY A 32 -6.13 -10.87 -28.24
C GLY A 32 -6.15 -12.04 -27.25
N VAL A 33 -5.19 -12.16 -26.34
CA VAL A 33 -5.37 -12.98 -25.13
C VAL A 33 -5.83 -12.11 -23.97
N ASP A 34 -7.00 -12.43 -23.40
CA ASP A 34 -7.37 -11.98 -22.07
C ASP A 34 -6.31 -12.55 -21.09
N PRO A 35 -5.65 -11.74 -20.23
CA PRO A 35 -4.72 -12.27 -19.26
C PRO A 35 -5.39 -13.35 -18.40
N VAL A 36 -4.63 -14.34 -17.94
CA VAL A 36 -5.13 -15.31 -16.95
C VAL A 36 -5.25 -14.61 -15.59
N VAL A 37 -6.30 -13.81 -15.46
CA VAL A 37 -6.81 -13.27 -14.20
C VAL A 37 -7.28 -14.45 -13.37
N VAL A 38 -6.37 -15.00 -12.57
CA VAL A 38 -6.71 -15.96 -11.51
C VAL A 38 -7.79 -15.29 -10.67
N PRO A 39 -9.03 -15.81 -10.64
CA PRO A 39 -10.11 -15.14 -9.94
C PRO A 39 -9.85 -15.27 -8.45
N MET A 40 -9.28 -14.22 -7.86
CA MET A 40 -9.21 -14.03 -6.41
C MET A 40 -10.64 -14.23 -5.89
N THR A 41 -10.88 -15.35 -5.20
CA THR A 41 -12.22 -15.78 -4.80
C THR A 41 -12.78 -14.79 -3.80
N GLY A 42 -13.50 -13.79 -4.32
CA GLY A 42 -13.99 -12.66 -3.53
C GLY A 42 -14.84 -13.19 -2.38
N ARG A 43 -14.52 -12.76 -1.16
CA ARG A 43 -15.26 -13.19 0.05
C ARG A 43 -16.76 -12.96 -0.20
N PRO A 44 -17.61 -14.00 -0.07
CA PRO A 44 -18.98 -13.92 -0.56
C PRO A 44 -19.73 -12.78 0.13
N ARG A 45 -20.24 -11.83 -0.66
CA ARG A 45 -21.07 -10.72 -0.19
C ARG A 45 -22.40 -11.31 0.33
N GLY A 46 -22.48 -11.54 1.64
CA GLY A 46 -23.60 -12.23 2.29
C GLY A 46 -23.23 -13.50 3.06
N GLY A 47 -21.95 -13.92 3.07
CA GLY A 47 -21.47 -14.81 4.13
C GLY A 47 -21.56 -14.11 5.50
N PRO A 48 -21.65 -14.85 6.62
CA PRO A 48 -21.64 -14.23 7.94
C PRO A 48 -20.39 -13.38 8.09
N SER A 49 -20.58 -12.12 8.46
CA SER A 49 -19.48 -11.31 8.98
C SER A 49 -18.92 -12.04 10.20
N PRO A 50 -17.59 -12.03 10.42
CA PRO A 50 -17.10 -12.17 11.80
C PRO A 50 -17.84 -11.15 12.67
N ALA A 51 -18.10 -11.48 13.93
CA ALA A 51 -18.79 -10.57 14.83
C ALA A 51 -17.98 -9.26 14.92
N ALA A 52 -18.63 -8.13 15.20
CA ALA A 52 -17.96 -6.82 15.12
C ALA A 52 -16.79 -6.68 16.12
N GLU A 53 -16.73 -7.55 17.13
CA GLU A 53 -15.62 -7.71 18.07
C GLU A 53 -14.35 -8.40 17.49
N ASP A 54 -14.46 -9.18 16.41
CA ASP A 54 -13.35 -10.01 15.88
C ASP A 54 -12.47 -9.32 14.82
N VAL A 55 -12.94 -8.27 14.13
CA VAL A 55 -12.22 -7.64 13.01
C VAL A 55 -12.25 -6.12 13.06
N VAL A 56 -11.22 -5.54 13.67
CA VAL A 56 -10.92 -4.10 13.61
C VAL A 56 -10.09 -3.80 12.36
N VAL A 57 -10.76 -3.43 11.26
CA VAL A 57 -10.10 -2.76 10.13
C VAL A 57 -10.17 -1.24 10.37
N PRO A 58 -9.03 -0.55 10.55
CA PRO A 58 -9.05 0.90 10.75
C PRO A 58 -9.52 1.62 9.46
N PRO A 59 -10.30 2.71 9.57
CA PRO A 59 -10.67 3.53 8.42
C PRO A 59 -9.46 4.02 7.62
N PRO A 60 -9.57 4.16 6.28
CA PRO A 60 -8.48 4.63 5.44
C PRO A 60 -8.04 6.05 5.86
N GLY A 61 -6.75 6.24 6.08
CA GLY A 61 -6.17 7.48 6.58
C GLY A 61 -5.96 7.54 8.09
N VAL A 62 -6.41 6.54 8.86
CA VAL A 62 -6.00 6.38 10.27
C VAL A 62 -4.54 5.90 10.31
N VAL A 63 -3.72 6.62 11.07
CA VAL A 63 -2.34 6.21 11.39
C VAL A 63 -2.38 5.17 12.50
N VAL A 64 -1.66 4.07 12.33
CA VAL A 64 -1.43 3.06 13.37
C VAL A 64 -0.01 3.25 13.89
N GLU A 65 0.10 3.72 15.14
CA GLU A 65 1.38 3.80 15.84
C GLU A 65 1.75 2.40 16.34
N PHE A 66 2.95 1.93 15.96
CA PHE A 66 3.53 0.67 16.47
C PHE A 66 4.57 0.97 17.54
N ASP A 67 4.56 0.23 18.64
CA ASP A 67 5.61 0.31 19.67
C ASP A 67 6.95 -0.31 19.19
N GLU A 68 8.01 -0.26 20.01
CA GLU A 68 9.32 -0.77 19.61
C GLU A 68 9.40 -2.31 19.52
N VAL A 69 8.62 -3.04 20.33
CA VAL A 69 8.51 -4.50 20.26
C VAL A 69 7.74 -4.90 19.00
N GLU A 70 6.66 -4.20 18.69
CA GLU A 70 5.85 -4.39 17.48
C GLU A 70 6.65 -4.04 16.21
N ARG A 71 7.31 -2.88 16.16
CA ARG A 71 8.21 -2.50 15.06
C ARG A 71 9.31 -3.54 14.84
N ARG A 72 9.89 -4.07 15.92
CA ARG A 72 10.89 -5.15 15.85
C ARG A 72 10.30 -6.45 15.28
N ALA A 73 9.10 -6.84 15.68
CA ALA A 73 8.42 -8.02 15.17
C ALA A 73 8.08 -7.88 13.67
N VAL A 74 7.49 -6.76 13.25
CA VAL A 74 7.15 -6.51 11.85
C VAL A 74 8.40 -6.37 10.98
N ARG A 75 9.51 -5.81 11.50
CA ARG A 75 10.81 -5.81 10.82
C ARG A 75 11.34 -7.22 10.57
N ALA A 76 11.28 -8.11 11.55
CA ALA A 76 11.69 -9.52 11.38
C ALA A 76 10.81 -10.26 10.36
N LEU A 77 9.50 -9.97 10.30
CA LEU A 77 8.62 -10.49 9.25
C LEU A 77 9.00 -9.97 7.85
N ALA A 78 9.46 -8.71 7.74
CA ALA A 78 9.92 -8.14 6.47
C ALA A 78 11.27 -8.72 6.03
N GLU A 79 12.19 -8.95 6.97
CA GLU A 79 13.47 -9.65 6.72
C GLU A 79 13.24 -11.10 6.25
N GLY A 80 12.20 -11.77 6.76
CA GLY A 80 11.73 -13.07 6.27
C GLY A 80 10.88 -13.03 4.99
N GLY A 81 10.64 -11.85 4.40
CA GLY A 81 9.82 -11.68 3.18
C GLY A 81 8.32 -11.91 3.35
N LEU A 82 7.81 -12.03 4.58
CA LEU A 82 6.40 -12.29 4.88
C LEU A 82 5.51 -11.04 4.80
N VAL A 83 6.11 -9.85 4.91
CA VAL A 83 5.46 -8.54 4.71
C VAL A 83 6.37 -7.60 3.90
N PRO A 84 5.83 -6.58 3.21
CA PRO A 84 6.65 -5.58 2.53
C PRO A 84 7.57 -4.80 3.49
N PRO A 85 8.80 -4.43 3.08
CA PRO A 85 9.70 -3.62 3.91
C PRO A 85 9.09 -2.28 4.32
N LEU A 86 9.13 -2.00 5.63
CA LEU A 86 8.57 -0.78 6.22
C LEU A 86 9.32 0.47 5.76
N ARG A 87 8.56 1.55 5.51
CA ARG A 87 9.09 2.88 5.11
C ARG A 87 8.63 3.99 6.06
N HIS A 88 8.56 3.69 7.35
CA HIS A 88 8.20 4.67 8.38
C HIS A 88 9.43 5.48 8.81
N PRO A 89 9.28 6.78 9.12
CA PRO A 89 10.31 7.54 9.80
C PRO A 89 10.44 7.07 11.26
N ASP A 90 11.65 7.06 11.81
CA ASP A 90 11.86 6.72 13.22
C ASP A 90 11.26 7.81 14.13
N GLY A 91 10.36 7.42 15.04
CA GLY A 91 9.50 8.33 15.83
C GLY A 91 10.18 9.18 16.91
N ALA A 92 11.47 9.47 16.78
CA ALA A 92 12.30 10.16 17.78
C ALA A 92 12.14 11.70 17.75
N GLY A 93 10.89 12.22 17.83
CA GLY A 93 10.64 13.66 17.66
C GLY A 93 9.32 14.24 18.17
N GLY A 94 8.59 13.57 19.07
CA GLY A 94 7.17 13.89 19.32
C GLY A 94 6.63 13.99 20.75
N HIS A 95 7.45 13.98 21.82
CA HIS A 95 6.94 13.88 23.20
C HIS A 95 7.57 14.83 24.25
N ASP A 96 8.22 15.93 23.84
CA ASP A 96 8.89 16.88 24.75
C ASP A 96 8.09 18.18 25.04
N GLY A 97 6.77 18.15 24.82
CA GLY A 97 5.91 19.35 24.85
C GLY A 97 5.26 19.69 26.21
N ASP A 98 4.95 18.70 27.05
CA ASP A 98 3.91 18.84 28.09
C ASP A 98 4.36 18.52 29.53
N ARG A 99 5.58 18.94 29.91
CA ARG A 99 6.05 18.85 31.32
C ARG A 99 6.41 20.19 31.95
N SER A 100 6.38 21.28 31.18
CA SER A 100 6.98 22.58 31.56
C SER A 100 6.00 23.67 32.01
N ARG A 101 4.69 23.37 32.12
CA ARG A 101 3.67 24.34 32.60
C ARG A 101 3.15 24.05 34.02
N GLY A 102 3.56 22.94 34.64
CA GLY A 102 3.14 22.52 35.99
C GLY A 102 3.77 23.26 37.18
N ARG A 103 4.10 24.56 37.08
CA ARG A 103 4.48 25.43 38.23
C ARG A 103 4.51 26.92 37.87
N ARG A 104 3.47 27.66 38.30
CA ARG A 104 3.51 29.10 38.68
C ARG A 104 2.16 29.52 39.26
N THR A 105 2.03 29.36 40.57
CA THR A 105 1.00 29.98 41.40
C THR A 105 1.73 30.73 42.51
N GLY A 106 1.52 32.03 42.60
CA GLY A 106 2.12 32.97 43.54
C GLY A 106 1.46 34.32 43.39
#